data_AF-A0A9E6JJC3-F1
#
_entry.id   AF-A0A9E6JJC3-F1
#
_cell.length_a   1.000
_cell.length_b   1.000
_cell.length_c   1.000
_cell.angle_alpha   90.00
_cell.angle_beta   90.00
_cell.angle_gamma   90.00
#
_symmetry.space_group_name_H-M   'P 1'
#
loop_
_entity.id
_entity.type
_entity.pdbx_description
1 polymer ?
#
loop_
_entity_poly.entity_id
_entity_poly.type
_entity_poly.pdbx_seq_one_letter_code
_entity_poly.pdbx_strand_id
1 'polypeptide(L)' 'MDFKPLLNEIVNTVDGAIGAGLVGTDGIVIDQVSTKGVFDISAVGAEYATIIKNAKKA' A
#
# COMPACT_ATOMS: atom_id res chain seq x y z
N MET A 1 9.64 -13.93 -1.64
CA MET A 1 10.28 -12.83 -2.39
C MET A 1 10.30 -11.63 -1.47
N ASP A 2 11.38 -10.85 -1.47
CA ASP A 2 11.49 -9.65 -0.63
C ASP A 2 11.07 -8.42 -1.46
N PHE A 3 9.98 -7.76 -1.07
CA PHE A 3 9.46 -6.57 -1.77
C PHE A 3 9.95 -5.26 -1.16
N LYS A 4 10.55 -5.30 0.04
CA LYS A 4 11.06 -4.11 0.71
C LYS A 4 12.01 -3.27 -0.14
N PRO A 5 12.97 -3.82 -0.91
CA PRO A 5 13.86 -2.98 -1.71
C PRO A 5 13.10 -2.12 -2.72
N LEU A 6 12.12 -2.71 -3.42
CA LEU A 6 11.26 -2.00 -4.37
C LEU A 6 10.36 -0.98 -3.67
N LEU A 7 9.74 -1.34 -2.54
CA LEU A 7 8.89 -0.43 -1.78
C LEU A 7 9.68 0.78 -1.26
N ASN A 8 10.92 0.56 -0.81
CA ASN A 8 11.82 1.64 -0.41
C ASN A 8 12.22 2.52 -1.60
N GLU A 9 12.49 1.93 -2.77
CA GLU A 9 12.79 2.69 -3.99
C GLU A 9 11.63 3.61 -4.36
N ILE A 10 10.38 3.11 -4.37
CA ILE A 10 9.19 3.90 -4.67
C ILE A 10 9.07 5.08 -3.70
N VAL A 11 9.18 4.80 -2.40
CA VAL A 11 9.05 5.83 -1.36
C VAL A 11 10.12 6.91 -1.46
N ASN A 12 11.34 6.55 -1.87
CA ASN A 12 12.46 7.49 -1.96
C ASN A 12 12.51 8.27 -3.28
N THR A 13 11.79 7.83 -4.31
CA THR A 13 11.81 8.44 -5.66
C THR A 13 10.57 9.26 -5.98
N VAL A 14 9.43 8.97 -5.34
CA VAL A 14 8.20 9.73 -5.52
C VAL A 14 8.16 10.88 -4.51
N ASP A 15 8.25 12.12 -5.01
CA ASP A 15 8.19 13.30 -4.15
C ASP A 15 6.87 13.37 -3.37
N GLY A 16 6.97 13.67 -2.08
CA GLY A 16 5.84 13.67 -1.15
C GLY A 16 5.32 12.30 -0.74
N ALA A 17 5.93 11.18 -1.16
CA ALA A 17 5.51 9.85 -0.71
C ALA A 17 5.68 9.67 0.81
N ILE A 18 4.59 9.27 1.47
CA ILE A 18 4.56 9.01 2.92
C ILE A 18 4.70 7.51 3.25
N GLY A 19 4.55 6.65 2.24
CA GLY A 19 4.69 5.20 2.35
C GLY A 19 4.32 4.49 1.04
N ALA A 20 4.61 3.19 0.98
CA ALA A 20 4.23 2.29 -0.09
C ALA A 20 3.84 0.94 0.51
N GLY A 21 2.88 0.26 -0.12
CA GLY A 21 2.39 -1.03 0.34
C GLY A 21 2.04 -1.95 -0.82
N LEU A 22 2.31 -3.24 -0.65
CA LEU A 22 1.80 -4.30 -1.49
C LEU A 22 0.55 -4.85 -0.81
N VAL A 23 -0.60 -4.69 -1.47
CA VAL A 23 -1.90 -5.09 -0.91
C VAL A 23 -2.57 -6.09 -1.85
N GLY A 24 -3.04 -7.20 -1.28
CA GLY A 24 -3.89 -8.15 -1.99
C GLY A 24 -5.21 -7.50 -2.40
N THR A 25 -5.86 -8.03 -3.45
CA THR A 25 -7.17 -7.48 -3.89
C THR A 25 -8.30 -7.70 -2.89
N ASP A 26 -8.04 -8.50 -1.86
CA ASP A 26 -8.87 -8.73 -0.68
C ASP A 26 -8.64 -7.71 0.45
N GLY A 27 -7.65 -6.83 0.30
CA GLY A 27 -7.30 -5.79 1.27
C GLY A 27 -6.24 -6.18 2.28
N ILE A 28 -5.69 -7.39 2.18
CA ILE A 28 -4.64 -7.85 3.08
C ILE A 28 -3.31 -7.21 2.67
N VAL A 29 -2.66 -6.52 3.61
CA VAL A 29 -1.31 -5.97 3.39
C VAL A 29 -0.29 -7.11 3.46
N ILE A 30 0.49 -7.25 2.38
CA ILE A 30 1.51 -8.28 2.23
C ILE A 30 2.88 -7.75 2.68
N ASP A 31 3.21 -6.51 2.31
CA ASP A 31 4.43 -5.83 2.72
C ASP A 31 4.23 -4.32 2.66
N GLN A 32 4.98 -3.56 3.46
CA GLN A 32 4.84 -2.11 3.53
C GLN A 32 6.13 -1.39 3.99
N VAL A 33 6.27 -0.15 3.53
CA VAL A 33 7.29 0.81 3.94
C VAL A 33 6.58 2.14 4.23
N SER A 34 6.99 2.83 5.29
CA SER A 34 6.49 4.17 5.61
C SER A 34 7.66 5.08 5.98
N THR A 35 7.62 6.34 5.53
CA THR A 35 8.61 7.36 5.94
C THR A 35 8.29 7.96 7.29
N LYS A 36 7.03 7.82 7.76
CA LYS A 36 6.54 8.38 9.01
C LYS A 36 5.68 7.35 9.74
N GLY A 37 6.08 6.97 10.95
CA GLY A 37 5.37 5.97 11.78
C GLY A 37 3.95 6.33 12.23
N VAL A 38 3.33 7.35 11.62
CA VAL A 38 2.01 7.88 11.96
C VAL A 38 0.94 7.44 10.93
N PHE A 39 1.33 6.93 9.76
CA PHE A 39 0.38 6.56 8.71
C PHE A 39 0.02 5.07 8.75
N ASP A 40 -1.26 4.76 8.95
CA ASP A 40 -1.77 3.39 8.99
C ASP A 40 -2.09 2.87 7.58
N ILE A 41 -1.09 2.20 6.98
CA ILE A 41 -1.20 1.57 5.66
C ILE A 41 -2.23 0.42 5.66
N SER A 42 -2.51 -0.19 6.82
CA SER A 42 -3.50 -1.27 6.92
C SER A 42 -4.92 -0.76 6.71
N ALA A 43 -5.23 0.42 7.27
CA ALA A 43 -6.52 1.09 7.04
C ALA A 43 -6.72 1.39 5.54
N VAL A 44 -5.67 1.89 4.87
CA VAL A 44 -5.70 2.15 3.41
C VAL A 44 -5.94 0.87 2.62
N GLY A 45 -5.32 -0.25 3.00
CA GLY A 45 -5.53 -1.54 2.33
C GLY A 45 -6.98 -2.02 2.41
N ALA A 46 -7.62 -1.87 3.57
CA ALA A 46 -9.03 -2.24 3.76
C ALA A 46 -9.98 -1.36 2.93
N GLU A 47 -9.73 -0.05 2.86
CA GLU A 47 -10.51 0.87 2.02
C GLU A 47 -10.31 0.56 0.52
N TYR A 48 -9.07 0.29 0.11
CA TYR A 48 -8.74 -0.05 -1.27
C TYR A 48 -9.46 -1.31 -1.77
N ALA A 49 -9.56 -2.35 -0.94
CA ALA A 49 -10.31 -3.57 -1.28
C ALA A 49 -11.78 -3.28 -1.57
N THR A 50 -12.38 -2.35 -0.83
CA THR A 50 -13.76 -1.91 -1.06
C THR A 50 -13.90 -1.23 -2.42
N ILE A 51 -12.96 -0.36 -2.79
CA ILE A 51 -12.93 0.32 -4.09
C ILE A 51 -12.80 -0.70 -5.23
N ILE A 52 -11.82 -1.62 -5.16
CA ILE A 52 -11.61 -2.64 -6.19
C ILE A 52 -12.81 -3.59 -6.30
N LYS A 53 -13.40 -4.00 -5.18
CA LYS A 53 -14.61 -4.84 -5.16
C LYS A 53 -15.78 -4.16 -5.87
N ASN A 54 -15.94 -2.85 -5.70
CA ASN A 54 -16.98 -2.09 -6.38
C ASN A 54 -16.67 -1.90 -7.87
N ALA A 55 -15.42 -1.61 -8.22
CA ALA A 55 -14.98 -1.49 -9.61
C ALA A 55 -15.15 -2.79 -10.41
N LYS A 56 -14.92 -3.95 -9.80
CA LYS A 56 -15.13 -5.28 -10.44
C LYS A 56 -16.60 -5.63 -10.70
N LYS A 57 -17.54 -4.93 -10.07
CA LYS A 57 -18.99 -5.18 -10.22
C LYS A 57 -19.64 -4.28 -11.26
N ALA A 58 -19.00 -3.18 -11.63
CA ALA A 58 -19.43 -2.25 -12.67
C ALA A 58 -18.97 -2.74 -14.05
#